data_AF-A0AAN6XK09-F1
#
_entry.id   AF-A0AAN6XK09-F1
#
_cell.length_a   1.000
_cell.length_b   1.000
_cell.length_c   1.000
_cell.angle_alpha   90.00
_cell.angle_beta   90.00
_cell.angle_gamma   90.00
#
_symmetry.space_group_name_H-M   'P 1'
#
loop_
_entity.id
_entity.type
_entity.pdbx_description
1 polymer ?
#
loop_
_entity_poly.entity_id
_entity_poly.type
_entity_poly.pdbx_seq_one_letter_code
_entity_poly.pdbx_strand_id
1 'polypeptide(L)' 'LTKRACSYNGCKCDSRGRQLTVCSNCYWTVDGKWAVTRKRVSNHIYECSPSGNCCDYGYARDCGTSTARCRIN' A
#
# COMPACT_ATOMS: atom_id res chain seq x y z
N LEU A 1 -13.74 -6.99 -14.84
CA LEU A 1 -12.77 -6.97 -13.72
C LEU A 1 -13.53 -6.60 -12.46
N THR A 2 -13.80 -7.55 -11.56
CA THR A 2 -14.55 -7.26 -10.33
C THR A 2 -13.77 -6.20 -9.55
N LYS A 3 -14.35 -5.00 -9.42
CA LYS A 3 -13.76 -3.88 -8.69
C LYS A 3 -13.58 -4.37 -7.26
N ARG A 4 -12.33 -4.68 -6.85
CA ARG A 4 -12.05 -5.09 -5.48
C ARG A 4 -12.56 -3.97 -4.58
N ALA A 5 -13.45 -4.31 -3.64
CA ALA A 5 -14.00 -3.32 -2.73
C ALA A 5 -12.85 -2.75 -1.91
N CYS A 6 -12.62 -1.44 -1.99
CA CYS A 6 -11.71 -0.77 -1.09
C CYS A 6 -12.21 -0.95 0.35
N SER A 7 -11.36 -1.50 1.21
CA SER A 7 -11.62 -1.56 2.65
C SER A 7 -10.94 -0.37 3.33
N TYR A 8 -11.74 0.62 3.74
CA TYR A 8 -11.29 1.74 4.56
C TYR A 8 -11.16 1.31 6.03
N ASN A 9 -10.24 0.39 6.33
CA ASN A 9 -10.02 -0.14 7.69
C ASN A 9 -9.23 0.82 8.62
N GLY A 10 -9.04 2.08 8.19
CA GLY A 10 -8.23 3.07 8.90
C GLY A 10 -6.72 2.94 8.66
N CYS A 11 -6.30 2.25 7.59
CA CYS A 11 -4.91 2.20 7.19
C CYS A 11 -4.38 3.60 6.86
N LYS A 12 -3.06 3.74 7.00
CA LYS A 12 -2.33 4.97 6.68
C LYS A 12 -1.11 4.62 5.84
N CYS A 13 -0.72 5.57 5.00
CA CYS A 13 0.49 5.49 4.21
C CYS A 13 1.35 6.73 4.35
N ASP A 14 2.65 6.54 4.20
CA ASP A 14 3.56 7.60 3.77
C ASP A 14 3.51 7.71 2.24
N SER A 15 2.53 8.48 1.78
CA SER A 15 2.25 8.73 0.36
C SER A 15 3.26 9.69 -0.30
N ARG A 16 4.06 10.40 0.51
CA ARG A 16 4.93 11.51 0.07
C ARG A 16 4.19 12.52 -0.82
N GLY A 17 2.91 12.76 -0.54
CA GLY A 17 2.07 13.69 -1.28
C GLY A 17 1.61 13.19 -2.66
N ARG A 18 1.75 11.90 -2.97
CA ARG A 18 1.36 11.31 -4.27
C ARG A 18 0.36 10.17 -4.11
N GLN A 19 -0.39 9.88 -5.17
CA GLN A 19 -1.21 8.68 -5.20
C GLN A 19 -0.27 7.47 -5.40
N LEU A 20 -0.42 6.43 -4.58
CA LEU A 20 0.39 5.23 -4.69
C LEU A 20 -0.47 3.98 -4.82
N THR A 21 0.05 2.96 -5.49
CA THR A 21 -0.46 1.60 -5.45
C THR A 21 0.67 0.66 -5.06
N VAL A 22 0.66 0.23 -3.79
CA VAL A 22 1.81 -0.42 -3.15
C VAL A 22 1.39 -1.67 -2.40
N CYS A 23 2.23 -2.69 -2.41
CA CYS A 23 2.13 -3.76 -1.45
C CYS A 23 2.52 -3.26 -0.04
N SER A 24 2.04 -3.93 1.00
CA SER A 24 2.42 -3.64 2.38
C SER A 24 3.91 -3.74 2.67
N ASN A 25 4.64 -4.57 1.92
CA ASN A 25 6.09 -4.68 2.02
C ASN A 25 6.82 -3.65 1.14
N CYS A 26 6.12 -2.63 0.66
CA CYS A 26 6.78 -1.51 0.01
C CYS A 26 7.53 -0.66 1.02
N TYR A 27 8.82 -0.47 0.77
CA TYR A 27 9.74 0.19 1.69
C TYR A 27 10.49 1.32 0.99
N TRP A 28 10.42 2.49 1.61
CA TRP A 28 11.20 3.66 1.24
C TRP A 28 12.63 3.49 1.75
N THR A 29 13.53 3.05 0.87
CA THR A 29 14.95 2.82 1.20
C THR A 29 15.68 4.08 1.66
N VAL A 30 15.29 5.24 1.13
CA VAL A 30 15.89 6.54 1.50
C VAL A 30 15.62 6.92 2.96
N ASP A 31 14.41 6.67 3.46
CA ASP A 31 14.00 7.10 4.81
C ASP A 31 13.97 5.98 5.84
N GLY A 32 14.17 4.73 5.38
CA GLY A 32 14.05 3.56 6.22
C GLY A 32 12.63 3.30 6.74
N LYS A 33 11.60 3.53 5.92
CA LYS A 33 10.19 3.46 6.34
C LYS A 33 9.32 2.66 5.39
N TRP A 34 8.31 1.97 5.93
CA TRP A 34 7.29 1.31 5.12
C TRP A 34 6.33 2.35 4.53
N ALA A 35 5.95 2.17 3.26
CA ALA A 35 4.98 3.03 2.60
C ALA A 35 3.60 2.92 3.26
N VAL A 36 3.22 1.73 3.77
CA VAL A 36 2.02 1.55 4.59
C VAL A 36 2.42 1.58 6.05
N THR A 37 1.96 2.58 6.79
CA THR A 37 2.40 2.88 8.16
C THR A 37 1.42 2.39 9.23
N ARG A 38 0.15 2.08 8.87
CA ARG A 38 -0.87 1.62 9.83
C ARG A 38 -1.78 0.55 9.21
N LYS A 39 -2.23 -0.42 10.03
CA LYS A 39 -3.10 -1.55 9.63
C LYS A 39 -2.56 -2.33 8.41
N ARG A 40 -1.23 -2.50 8.40
CA ARG A 40 -0.45 -3.15 7.36
C ARG A 40 -0.55 -4.67 7.47
N VAL A 41 -0.94 -5.34 6.39
CA VAL A 41 -1.04 -6.81 6.28
C VAL A 41 -0.06 -7.26 5.19
N SER A 42 0.86 -8.17 5.53
CA SER A 42 2.09 -8.47 4.76
C SER A 42 1.90 -8.92 3.30
N ASN A 43 0.71 -9.38 2.94
CA ASN A 43 0.36 -9.90 1.62
C ASN A 43 -0.78 -9.11 0.94
N HIS A 44 -1.12 -7.92 1.45
CA HIS A 44 -2.15 -7.06 0.89
C HIS A 44 -1.59 -5.97 -0.02
N ILE A 45 -2.42 -5.54 -0.96
CA ILE A 45 -2.18 -4.37 -1.81
C ILE A 45 -3.02 -3.19 -1.33
N TYR A 46 -2.39 -2.02 -1.27
CA TYR A 46 -2.96 -0.79 -0.80
C TYR A 46 -2.93 0.26 -1.89
N GLU A 47 -3.95 1.10 -1.92
CA GLU A 47 -3.92 2.35 -2.66
C GLU A 47 -3.91 3.51 -1.68
N CYS A 48 -2.82 4.27 -1.72
CA CYS A 48 -2.60 5.41 -0.84
C CYS A 48 -3.01 6.68 -1.57
N SER A 49 -3.83 7.50 -0.93
CA SER A 49 -4.11 8.86 -1.40
C SER A 49 -2.91 9.78 -1.14
N PRO A 50 -2.79 10.90 -1.87
CA PRO A 50 -1.82 11.96 -1.57
C PRO A 50 -1.84 12.42 -0.11
N SER A 51 -3.02 12.42 0.53
CA SER A 51 -3.22 12.79 1.94
C SER A 51 -2.80 11.72 2.97
N GLY A 52 -2.31 10.56 2.53
CA GLY A 52 -1.84 9.48 3.41
C GLY A 52 -2.95 8.58 3.96
N ASN A 53 -4.19 8.76 3.52
CA ASN A 53 -5.23 7.74 3.71
C ASN A 53 -4.99 6.58 2.75
N CYS A 54 -5.51 5.40 3.05
CA CYS A 54 -5.48 4.31 2.08
C CYS A 54 -6.73 3.44 2.06
N CYS A 55 -6.83 2.75 0.93
CA CYS A 55 -7.71 1.64 0.67
C CYS A 55 -6.92 0.33 0.76
N ASP A 56 -7.38 -0.61 1.57
CA ASP A 56 -6.90 -1.99 1.52
C ASP A 56 -7.73 -2.77 0.49
N TYR A 57 -7.11 -3.21 -0.60
CA TYR A 57 -7.74 -4.04 -1.64
C TYR A 57 -7.55 -5.54 -1.40
N GLY A 58 -7.05 -5.92 -0.23
CA GLY A 58 -6.89 -7.31 0.20
C GLY A 58 -5.69 -8.01 -0.43
N TYR A 59 -5.69 -9.33 -0.29
CA TYR A 59 -4.61 -10.21 -0.73
C TYR A 59 -4.25 -10.07 -2.22
N ALA A 60 -2.98 -9.84 -2.53
CA ALA A 60 -2.45 -9.93 -3.88
C ALA A 60 -1.27 -10.91 -3.92
N ARG A 61 -1.22 -11.76 -4.95
CA ARG A 61 -0.29 -12.89 -5.05
C ARG A 61 1.19 -12.48 -5.03
N ASP A 62 1.49 -11.29 -5.53
CA ASP A 62 2.83 -10.75 -5.59
C ASP A 62 3.21 -9.92 -4.35
N CYS A 63 2.25 -9.56 -3.50
CA CYS A 63 2.54 -8.89 -2.23
C CYS A 63 3.06 -9.87 -1.18
N GLY A 64 4.04 -9.44 -0.39
CA GLY A 64 4.73 -10.31 0.57
C GLY A 64 5.87 -11.14 -0.04
N THR A 65 6.18 -10.92 -1.32
CA THR A 65 7.32 -11.53 -2.02
C THR A 65 8.43 -10.50 -2.27
N SER A 66 9.61 -10.93 -2.72
CA SER A 66 10.70 -10.05 -3.14
C SER A 66 10.38 -9.23 -4.40
N THR A 67 9.35 -9.62 -5.16
CA THR A 67 8.89 -8.93 -6.39
C THR A 67 7.66 -8.04 -6.16
N ALA A 68 7.35 -7.72 -4.90
CA ALA A 68 6.19 -6.94 -4.56
C ALA A 68 6.24 -5.52 -5.18
N ARG A 69 5.06 -5.04 -5.60
CA ARG A 69 4.94 -3.77 -6.30
C ARG A 69 4.97 -2.55 -5.37
N CYS A 70 5.77 -1.56 -5.76
CA CYS A 70 5.86 -0.22 -5.18
C CYS A 70 5.61 0.83 -6.27
N ARG A 71 4.35 1.10 -6.64
CA ARG A 71 4.04 2.04 -7.72
C ARG A 71 3.63 3.40 -7.18
N ILE A 72 4.32 4.42 -7.67
CA ILE A 72 3.92 5.83 -7.55
C ILE A 72 3.13 6.14 -8.83
N ASN A 73 1.89 6.59 -8.69
CA ASN A 73 1.02 6.93 -9.82
C ASN A 73 1.17 8.41 -10.22
#